data_AF-A0A7S2RV76-F1
#
_entry.id   AF-A0A7S2RV76-F1
#
_cell.length_a   1.000
_cell.length_b   1.000
_cell.length_c   1.000
_cell.angle_alpha   90.00
_cell.angle_beta   90.00
_cell.angle_gamma   90.00
#
_symmetry.space_group_name_H-M   'P 1'
#
loop_
_entity.id
_entity.type
_entity.pdbx_description
1 polymer ?
#
loop_
_entity_poly.entity_id
_entity_poly.type
_entity_poly.pdbx_seq_one_letter_code
_entity_poly.pdbx_strand_id
1 'polypeptide(L)'
;RELYGFLDSFKKDIGGRQSGDHQGLANLLGAWQEYEMTRSKSDLMSFARDLCTDSSLAEHVNRGIQAKSGWLRDSAGLWVRLHAMHQDGEVDLPEEDATRLQRAVDVAFEVFSANEGNHEDYVAAWYQQAATALLSALFSGSSVTTLVPLVRRAGEHCVSVYDEHFTSKSGAMGRIRERINREYLDAVQELVWGDAESDLVFQKFLA
;
A
#
# COMPACT_ATOMS: atom_id res chain seq x y z
N ARG A 1 4.50 -20.30 15.25
CA ARG A 1 5.23 -21.07 14.20
C ARG A 1 4.91 -20.54 12.79
N GLU A 2 3.68 -20.15 12.47
CA GLU A 2 3.33 -19.49 11.18
C GLU A 2 3.92 -18.08 11.03
N LEU A 3 4.09 -17.35 12.14
CA LEU A 3 4.64 -15.97 12.19
C LEU A 3 6.02 -15.83 11.54
N TYR A 4 6.95 -16.73 11.88
CA TYR A 4 8.29 -16.77 11.27
C TYR A 4 8.23 -17.25 9.82
N GLY A 5 7.26 -18.10 9.46
CA GLY A 5 7.03 -18.51 8.08
C GLY A 5 6.62 -17.34 7.18
N PHE A 6 5.77 -16.42 7.67
CA PHE A 6 5.44 -15.19 6.95
C PHE A 6 6.68 -14.29 6.81
N LEU A 7 7.39 -13.99 7.90
CA LEU A 7 8.60 -13.14 7.87
C LEU A 7 9.71 -13.74 6.97
N ASP A 8 9.89 -15.05 7.00
CA ASP A 8 10.89 -15.72 6.17
C ASP A 8 10.46 -15.76 4.69
N SER A 9 9.15 -15.94 4.40
CA SER A 9 8.62 -15.78 3.05
C SER A 9 8.79 -14.33 2.58
N PHE A 10 8.49 -13.37 3.44
CA PHE A 10 8.61 -11.94 3.20
C PHE A 10 10.05 -11.54 2.83
N LYS A 11 11.02 -12.00 3.62
CA LYS A 11 12.45 -11.80 3.35
C LYS A 11 12.91 -12.50 2.08
N LYS A 12 12.42 -13.71 1.82
CA LYS A 12 12.73 -14.45 0.58
C LYS A 12 12.17 -13.75 -0.65
N ASP A 13 10.95 -13.23 -0.56
CA ASP A 13 10.28 -12.54 -1.65
C ASP A 13 10.96 -11.20 -1.95
N ILE A 14 11.38 -10.44 -0.93
CA ILE A 14 12.10 -9.18 -1.13
C ILE A 14 13.58 -9.41 -1.53
N GLY A 15 14.23 -10.44 -0.99
CA GLY A 15 15.65 -10.73 -1.23
C GLY A 15 15.96 -11.51 -2.50
N GLY A 16 14.98 -12.23 -3.06
CA GLY A 16 15.18 -13.14 -4.19
C GLY A 16 14.68 -12.67 -5.55
N ARG A 17 13.87 -11.60 -5.62
CA ARG A 17 13.14 -11.24 -6.85
C ARG A 17 13.85 -10.14 -7.64
N GLN A 18 14.33 -10.50 -8.84
CA GLN A 18 14.61 -9.55 -9.91
C GLN A 18 13.28 -8.99 -10.46
N SER A 19 13.33 -7.77 -11.01
CA SER A 19 12.18 -7.05 -11.59
C SER A 19 11.29 -7.96 -12.45
N GLY A 20 10.06 -8.25 -12.01
CA GLY A 20 9.09 -9.03 -12.79
C GLY A 20 8.05 -9.84 -12.01
N ASP A 21 8.21 -10.04 -10.70
CA ASP A 21 7.26 -10.81 -9.88
C ASP A 21 6.40 -9.90 -8.99
N HIS A 22 5.58 -9.08 -9.66
CA HIS A 22 4.64 -8.12 -9.07
C HIS A 22 3.51 -8.81 -8.28
N GLN A 23 3.12 -10.03 -8.68
CA GLN A 23 1.98 -10.73 -8.11
C GLN A 23 2.26 -11.20 -6.67
N GLY A 24 3.46 -11.73 -6.38
CA GLY A 24 3.76 -12.16 -5.02
C GLY A 24 4.10 -11.02 -4.05
N LEU A 25 4.40 -9.82 -4.54
CA LEU A 25 4.50 -8.61 -3.70
C LEU A 25 3.10 -8.09 -3.30
N ALA A 26 2.12 -8.14 -4.21
CA ALA A 26 0.73 -7.83 -3.87
C ALA A 26 0.14 -8.82 -2.84
N ASN A 27 0.59 -10.08 -2.87
CA ASN A 27 0.21 -11.08 -1.85
C ASN A 27 0.69 -10.72 -0.43
N LEU A 28 1.70 -9.85 -0.29
CA LEU A 28 2.19 -9.43 1.03
C LEU A 28 1.13 -8.68 1.81
N LEU A 29 0.39 -7.77 1.15
CA LEU A 29 -0.72 -7.08 1.79
C LEU A 29 -1.88 -8.04 2.08
N GLY A 30 -2.16 -9.00 1.18
CA GLY A 30 -3.20 -10.01 1.42
C GLY A 30 -2.91 -10.88 2.64
N ALA A 31 -1.67 -11.32 2.80
CA ALA A 31 -1.28 -12.11 3.96
C ALA A 31 -1.15 -11.26 5.25
N TRP A 32 -0.80 -9.97 5.15
CA TRP A 32 -0.94 -9.03 6.25
C TRP A 32 -2.41 -8.87 6.67
N GLN A 33 -3.32 -8.66 5.72
CA GLN A 33 -4.75 -8.53 5.98
C GLN A 33 -5.31 -9.78 6.66
N GLU A 34 -4.95 -10.97 6.18
CA GLU A 34 -5.33 -12.24 6.83
C GLU A 34 -4.83 -12.29 8.28
N TYR A 35 -3.58 -11.90 8.54
CA TYR A 35 -3.03 -11.85 9.88
C TYR A 35 -3.78 -10.85 10.77
N GLU A 36 -4.00 -9.64 10.27
CA GLU A 36 -4.72 -8.57 10.95
C GLU A 36 -6.17 -8.96 11.30
N MET A 37 -6.84 -9.72 10.44
CA MET A 37 -8.23 -10.16 10.63
C MET A 37 -8.39 -11.38 11.54
N THR A 38 -7.32 -12.15 11.79
CA THR A 38 -7.39 -13.44 12.49
C THR A 38 -6.69 -13.46 13.85
N ARG A 39 -6.01 -12.38 14.22
CA ARG A 39 -5.20 -12.30 15.45
C ARG A 39 -5.73 -11.25 16.41
N SER A 40 -5.32 -11.35 17.67
CA SER A 40 -5.66 -10.34 18.67
C SER A 40 -4.96 -9.02 18.36
N LYS A 41 -5.53 -7.90 18.81
CA LYS A 41 -4.90 -6.58 18.63
C LYS A 41 -3.49 -6.53 19.24
N SER A 42 -3.26 -7.17 20.38
CA SER A 42 -1.93 -7.23 21.00
C SER A 42 -0.92 -8.02 20.17
N ASP A 43 -1.33 -9.13 19.56
CA ASP A 43 -0.46 -9.91 18.67
C ASP A 43 -0.13 -9.12 17.40
N LEU A 44 -1.13 -8.42 16.84
CA LEU A 44 -0.96 -7.54 15.70
C LEU A 44 0.07 -6.45 15.96
N MET A 45 -0.03 -5.72 17.07
CA MET A 45 0.93 -4.65 17.40
C MET A 45 2.33 -5.18 17.69
N SER A 46 2.43 -6.32 18.39
CA SER A 46 3.73 -6.96 18.65
C SER A 46 4.38 -7.38 17.34
N PHE A 47 3.61 -8.00 16.45
CA PHE A 47 4.11 -8.44 15.16
C PHE A 47 4.49 -7.29 14.22
N ALA A 48 3.69 -6.22 14.19
CA ALA A 48 4.02 -5.00 13.45
C ALA A 48 5.37 -4.42 13.89
N ARG A 49 5.61 -4.36 15.20
CA ARG A 49 6.87 -3.91 15.79
C ARG A 49 8.02 -4.84 15.39
N ASP A 50 7.87 -6.15 15.57
CA ASP A 50 8.88 -7.13 15.20
C ASP A 50 9.26 -7.03 13.72
N LEU A 51 8.26 -6.85 12.85
CA LEU A 51 8.46 -6.65 11.41
C LEU A 51 9.25 -5.37 11.13
N CYS A 52 8.85 -4.23 11.70
CA CYS A 52 9.50 -2.94 11.43
C CYS A 52 10.94 -2.85 11.97
N THR A 53 11.23 -3.57 13.06
CA THR A 53 12.54 -3.57 13.74
C THR A 53 13.45 -4.72 13.30
N ASP A 54 12.99 -5.61 12.41
CA ASP A 54 13.81 -6.69 11.89
C ASP A 54 14.97 -6.16 11.04
N SER A 55 16.20 -6.43 11.47
CA SER A 55 17.40 -5.89 10.83
C SER A 55 17.59 -6.36 9.39
N SER A 56 17.22 -7.60 9.09
CA SER A 56 17.33 -8.13 7.72
C SER A 56 16.34 -7.41 6.80
N LEU A 57 15.10 -7.20 7.25
CA LEU A 57 14.14 -6.43 6.49
C LEU A 57 14.58 -4.97 6.35
N ALA A 58 15.05 -4.35 7.43
CA ALA A 58 15.55 -2.98 7.43
C ALA A 58 16.60 -2.75 6.32
N GLU A 59 17.55 -3.67 6.18
CA GLU A 59 18.55 -3.61 5.11
C GLU A 59 17.93 -3.70 3.71
N HIS A 60 16.93 -4.57 3.50
CA HIS A 60 16.24 -4.69 2.22
C HIS A 60 15.46 -3.42 1.88
N VAL A 61 14.72 -2.87 2.84
CA VAL A 61 13.98 -1.61 2.68
C VAL A 61 14.93 -0.46 2.38
N ASN A 62 16.06 -0.37 3.08
CA ASN A 62 17.09 0.64 2.82
C ASN A 62 17.66 0.53 1.40
N ARG A 63 17.95 -0.69 0.93
CA ARG A 63 18.36 -0.91 -0.47
C ARG A 63 17.28 -0.49 -1.46
N GLY A 64 16.02 -0.85 -1.19
CA GLY A 64 14.87 -0.46 -2.00
C GLY A 64 14.70 1.06 -2.09
N ILE A 65 14.84 1.76 -0.96
CA ILE A 65 14.78 3.22 -0.88
C ILE A 65 15.90 3.86 -1.71
N GLN A 66 17.15 3.39 -1.53
CA GLN A 66 18.30 3.93 -2.26
C GLN A 66 18.19 3.70 -3.77
N ALA A 67 17.70 2.53 -4.17
CA ALA A 67 17.53 2.17 -5.58
C ALA A 67 16.22 2.68 -6.19
N LYS A 68 15.32 3.31 -5.40
CA LYS A 68 13.95 3.69 -5.80
C LYS A 68 13.23 2.53 -6.50
N SER A 69 13.25 1.36 -5.85
CA SER A 69 12.81 0.13 -6.52
C SER A 69 11.29 0.03 -6.64
N GLY A 70 10.81 -0.41 -7.81
CA GLY A 70 9.40 -0.69 -8.10
C GLY A 70 8.68 -1.58 -7.09
N TRP A 71 9.39 -2.48 -6.42
CA TRP A 71 8.76 -3.35 -5.42
C TRP A 71 8.20 -2.57 -4.22
N LEU A 72 8.76 -1.39 -3.90
CA LEU A 72 8.21 -0.52 -2.84
C LEU A 72 6.83 0.03 -3.23
N ARG A 73 6.62 0.37 -4.50
CA ARG A 73 5.28 0.68 -5.04
C ARG A 73 4.36 -0.54 -4.95
N ASP A 74 4.83 -1.69 -5.40
CA ASP A 74 4.00 -2.90 -5.49
C ASP A 74 3.57 -3.45 -4.11
N SER A 75 4.27 -3.05 -3.04
CA SER A 75 3.96 -3.37 -1.64
C SER A 75 3.52 -2.16 -0.82
N ALA A 76 3.15 -1.04 -1.47
CA ALA A 76 2.90 0.23 -0.82
C ALA A 76 1.82 0.17 0.27
N GLY A 77 0.78 -0.64 0.08
CA GLY A 77 -0.29 -0.78 1.07
C GLY A 77 0.23 -1.28 2.43
N LEU A 78 1.24 -2.16 2.44
CA LEU A 78 1.85 -2.63 3.68
C LEU A 78 2.63 -1.51 4.37
N TRP A 79 3.46 -0.77 3.63
CA TRP A 79 4.25 0.33 4.19
C TRP A 79 3.36 1.45 4.72
N VAL A 80 2.32 1.79 3.97
CA VAL A 80 1.28 2.76 4.39
C VAL A 80 0.58 2.29 5.66
N ARG A 81 0.22 1.00 5.75
CA ARG A 81 -0.43 0.42 6.94
C ARG A 81 0.45 0.50 8.18
N LEU A 82 1.69 0.00 8.10
CA LEU A 82 2.63 0.01 9.21
C LEU A 82 2.98 1.45 9.64
N HIS A 83 3.15 2.35 8.67
CA HIS A 83 3.43 3.75 8.95
C HIS A 83 2.28 4.39 9.74
N ALA A 84 1.04 4.16 9.32
CA ALA A 84 -0.13 4.68 10.02
C ALA A 84 -0.28 4.09 11.42
N MET A 85 0.01 2.80 11.63
CA MET A 85 0.02 2.21 12.98
C MET A 85 0.97 2.96 13.92
N HIS A 86 2.12 3.38 13.41
CA HIS A 86 3.07 4.17 14.18
C HIS A 86 2.58 5.60 14.43
N GLN A 87 2.15 6.31 13.40
CA GLN A 87 1.67 7.70 13.53
C GLN A 87 0.44 7.82 14.43
N ASP A 88 -0.45 6.83 14.40
CA ASP A 88 -1.65 6.80 15.22
C ASP A 88 -1.40 6.26 16.64
N GLY A 89 -0.14 5.99 17.01
CA GLY A 89 0.27 5.56 18.35
C GLY A 89 -0.11 4.11 18.70
N GLU A 90 -0.46 3.29 17.72
CA GLU A 90 -0.76 1.87 17.93
C GLU A 90 0.52 1.04 18.08
N VAL A 91 1.59 1.44 17.38
CA VAL A 91 2.92 0.82 17.44
C VAL A 91 3.99 1.86 17.72
N ASP A 92 4.64 1.73 18.87
CA ASP A 92 5.82 2.54 19.20
C ASP A 92 7.08 1.93 18.55
N LEU A 93 7.81 2.73 17.78
CA LEU A 93 8.99 2.33 17.03
C LEU A 93 10.18 3.23 17.40
N PRO A 94 11.41 2.69 17.40
CA PRO A 94 12.60 3.52 17.44
C PRO A 94 12.61 4.55 16.30
N GLU A 95 13.16 5.74 16.56
CA GLU A 95 13.17 6.86 15.61
C GLU A 95 13.76 6.47 14.24
N GLU A 96 14.79 5.63 14.24
CA GLU A 96 15.41 5.14 13.01
C GLU A 96 14.44 4.31 12.15
N ASP A 97 13.71 3.38 12.79
CA ASP A 97 12.77 2.49 12.10
C ASP A 97 11.53 3.26 11.62
N ALA A 98 11.03 4.18 12.45
CA ALA A 98 9.96 5.10 12.07
C ALA A 98 10.33 5.96 10.86
N THR A 99 11.54 6.52 10.85
CA THR A 99 12.07 7.32 9.74
C THR A 99 12.23 6.47 8.47
N ARG A 100 12.72 5.23 8.60
CA ARG A 100 12.85 4.31 7.47
C ARG A 100 11.49 3.99 6.86
N LEU A 101 10.50 3.77 7.69
CA LEU A 101 9.13 3.44 7.27
C LEU A 101 8.45 4.62 6.56
N GLN A 102 8.57 5.84 7.10
CA GLN A 102 8.14 7.06 6.43
C GLN A 102 8.80 7.19 5.04
N ARG A 103 10.13 7.01 4.97
CA ARG A 103 10.86 7.08 3.70
C ARG A 103 10.44 6.00 2.70
N ALA A 104 10.09 4.81 3.17
CA ALA A 104 9.56 3.75 2.30
C ALA A 104 8.23 4.16 1.67
N VAL A 105 7.32 4.77 2.45
CA VAL A 105 6.07 5.34 1.92
C VAL A 105 6.37 6.44 0.91
N ASP A 106 7.21 7.42 1.25
CA ASP A 106 7.51 8.53 0.34
C ASP A 106 8.13 8.08 -0.98
N VAL A 107 9.07 7.13 -0.93
CA VAL A 107 9.68 6.55 -2.13
C VAL A 107 8.67 5.73 -2.93
N ALA A 108 7.74 5.01 -2.29
CA ALA A 108 6.69 4.29 -3.02
C ALA A 108 5.80 5.26 -3.82
N PHE A 109 5.42 6.41 -3.23
CA PHE A 109 4.71 7.47 -3.95
C PHE A 109 5.56 8.08 -5.07
N GLU A 110 6.85 8.34 -4.82
CA GLU A 110 7.77 8.87 -5.83
C GLU A 110 7.91 7.92 -7.02
N VAL A 111 8.11 6.63 -6.77
CA VAL A 111 8.27 5.60 -7.79
C VAL A 111 6.98 5.41 -8.60
N PHE A 112 5.81 5.48 -7.96
CA PHE A 112 4.53 5.42 -8.64
C PHE A 112 4.33 6.61 -9.59
N SER A 113 4.63 7.82 -9.12
CA SER A 113 4.50 9.04 -9.92
C SER A 113 5.56 9.17 -11.00
N ALA A 114 6.72 8.54 -10.82
CA ALA A 114 7.74 8.45 -11.85
C ALA A 114 7.31 7.48 -12.98
N ASN A 115 8.14 7.36 -14.02
CA ASN A 115 7.91 6.57 -15.23
C ASN A 115 7.63 5.05 -15.03
N GLU A 116 7.55 4.55 -13.80
CA GLU A 116 7.04 3.21 -13.52
C GLU A 116 5.52 3.15 -13.29
N GLY A 117 4.82 4.29 -13.24
CA GLY A 117 3.35 4.33 -13.40
C GLY A 117 2.88 4.08 -14.84
N ASN A 118 3.79 3.95 -15.80
CA ASN A 118 3.52 3.87 -17.25
C ASN A 118 2.85 2.55 -17.72
N HIS A 119 2.32 1.74 -16.81
CA HIS A 119 1.41 0.64 -17.13
C HIS A 119 0.07 0.80 -16.42
N GLU A 120 -1.04 0.59 -17.13
CA GLU A 120 -2.41 0.72 -16.61
C GLU A 120 -2.64 -0.11 -15.34
N ASP A 121 -2.04 -1.31 -15.32
CA ASP A 121 -2.04 -2.25 -14.20
C ASP A 121 -1.59 -1.61 -12.89
N TYR A 122 -0.56 -0.76 -12.92
CA TYR A 122 -0.01 -0.13 -11.73
C TYR A 122 -0.93 0.97 -11.20
N VAL A 123 -1.65 1.66 -12.09
CA VAL A 123 -2.62 2.71 -11.71
C VAL A 123 -3.74 2.10 -10.87
N ALA A 124 -4.35 1.01 -11.36
CA ALA A 124 -5.39 0.30 -10.61
C ALA A 124 -4.86 -0.33 -9.31
N ALA A 125 -3.71 -1.02 -9.38
CA ALA A 125 -3.13 -1.68 -8.22
C ALA A 125 -2.73 -0.70 -7.11
N TRP A 126 -2.22 0.48 -7.45
CA TRP A 126 -1.80 1.50 -6.50
C TRP A 126 -2.91 1.91 -5.55
N TYR A 127 -4.04 2.36 -6.10
CA TYR A 127 -5.16 2.79 -5.28
C TYR A 127 -5.78 1.61 -4.51
N GLN A 128 -5.85 0.43 -5.14
CA GLN A 128 -6.38 -0.76 -4.49
C GLN A 128 -5.53 -1.20 -3.28
N GLN A 129 -4.20 -1.11 -3.35
CA GLN A 129 -3.32 -1.40 -2.21
C GLN A 129 -3.59 -0.45 -1.03
N ALA A 130 -3.73 0.85 -1.30
CA ALA A 130 -4.03 1.84 -0.27
C ALA A 130 -5.43 1.64 0.34
N ALA A 131 -6.46 1.43 -0.50
CA ALA A 131 -7.83 1.17 -0.05
C ALA A 131 -7.91 -0.13 0.78
N THR A 132 -7.20 -1.19 0.38
CA THR A 132 -7.15 -2.46 1.12
C THR A 132 -6.51 -2.29 2.50
N ALA A 133 -5.45 -1.49 2.61
CA ALA A 133 -4.83 -1.17 3.90
C ALA A 133 -5.82 -0.45 4.84
N LEU A 134 -6.60 0.50 4.31
CA LEU A 134 -7.64 1.21 5.05
C LEU A 134 -8.76 0.29 5.51
N LEU A 135 -9.28 -0.56 4.60
CA LEU A 135 -10.33 -1.53 4.94
C LEU A 135 -9.84 -2.53 6.00
N SER A 136 -8.58 -2.99 5.90
CA SER A 136 -7.98 -3.88 6.90
C SER A 136 -7.96 -3.23 8.29
N ALA A 137 -7.52 -1.98 8.37
CA ALA A 137 -7.51 -1.23 9.62
C ALA A 137 -8.93 -0.98 10.17
N LEU A 138 -9.87 -0.65 9.29
CA LEU A 138 -11.26 -0.40 9.66
C LEU A 138 -11.91 -1.65 10.26
N PHE A 139 -11.76 -2.81 9.61
CA PHE A 139 -12.35 -4.06 10.07
C PHE A 139 -11.65 -4.66 11.29
N SER A 140 -10.37 -4.37 11.50
CA SER A 140 -9.65 -4.80 12.71
C SER A 140 -9.89 -3.90 13.93
N GLY A 141 -10.62 -2.79 13.77
CA GLY A 141 -10.81 -1.80 14.83
C GLY A 141 -9.52 -1.04 15.17
N SER A 142 -8.61 -0.92 14.20
CA SER A 142 -7.42 -0.07 14.27
C SER A 142 -7.77 1.38 13.97
N SER A 143 -6.86 2.30 14.29
CA SER A 143 -7.04 3.69 13.90
C SER A 143 -6.87 3.82 12.38
N VAL A 144 -7.66 4.72 11.80
CA VAL A 144 -7.62 5.07 10.38
C VAL A 144 -7.24 6.54 10.16
N THR A 145 -6.91 7.27 11.23
CA THR A 145 -6.67 8.72 11.22
C THR A 145 -5.58 9.10 10.22
N THR A 146 -4.46 8.39 10.22
CA THR A 146 -3.38 8.62 9.25
C THR A 146 -3.65 7.93 7.91
N LEU A 147 -4.39 6.82 7.88
CA LEU A 147 -4.67 6.10 6.63
C LEU A 147 -5.58 6.89 5.69
N VAL A 148 -6.64 7.51 6.20
CA VAL A 148 -7.59 8.29 5.37
C VAL A 148 -6.90 9.32 4.47
N PRO A 149 -6.05 10.25 4.98
CA PRO A 149 -5.35 11.20 4.12
C PRO A 149 -4.34 10.54 3.19
N LEU A 150 -3.70 9.43 3.58
CA LEU A 150 -2.79 8.69 2.70
C LEU A 150 -3.52 8.01 1.54
N VAL A 151 -4.70 7.42 1.77
CA VAL A 151 -5.53 6.84 0.71
C VAL A 151 -6.05 7.93 -0.21
N ARG A 152 -6.49 9.07 0.33
CA ARG A 152 -6.87 10.24 -0.49
C ARG A 152 -5.73 10.67 -1.40
N ARG A 153 -4.54 10.87 -0.84
CA ARG A 153 -3.31 11.22 -1.59
C ARG A 153 -3.00 10.18 -2.67
N ALA A 154 -3.16 8.89 -2.37
CA ALA A 154 -2.96 7.81 -3.34
C ALA A 154 -3.94 7.91 -4.51
N GLY A 155 -5.22 8.23 -4.23
CA GLY A 155 -6.24 8.44 -5.26
C GLY A 155 -5.97 9.67 -6.14
N GLU A 156 -5.57 10.79 -5.53
CA GLU A 156 -5.16 12.00 -6.25
C GLU A 156 -3.99 11.71 -7.21
N HIS A 157 -2.96 11.01 -6.73
CA HIS A 157 -1.83 10.57 -7.56
C HIS A 157 -2.28 9.65 -8.69
N CYS A 158 -3.19 8.70 -8.42
CA CYS A 158 -3.73 7.77 -9.41
C CYS A 158 -4.39 8.51 -10.59
N VAL A 159 -5.25 9.50 -10.30
CA VAL A 159 -5.90 10.33 -11.30
C VAL A 159 -4.89 11.19 -12.06
N SER A 160 -3.92 11.80 -11.36
CA SER A 160 -2.88 12.62 -11.98
C SER A 160 -2.03 11.81 -12.98
N VAL A 161 -1.57 10.63 -12.58
CA VAL A 161 -0.76 9.73 -13.44
C VAL A 161 -1.56 9.28 -14.66
N TYR A 162 -2.85 8.97 -14.48
CA TYR A 162 -3.75 8.69 -15.61
C TYR A 162 -3.80 9.87 -16.59
N ASP A 163 -4.03 11.07 -16.06
CA ASP A 163 -4.22 12.25 -16.88
C ASP A 163 -2.98 12.59 -17.70
N GLU A 164 -1.80 12.46 -17.09
CA GLU A 164 -0.51 12.74 -17.72
C GLU A 164 -0.12 11.71 -18.80
N HIS A 165 -0.32 10.42 -18.53
CA HIS A 165 0.29 9.36 -19.35
C HIS A 165 -0.70 8.54 -20.19
N PHE A 166 -1.98 8.52 -19.84
CA PHE A 166 -2.94 7.55 -20.39
C PHE A 166 -4.15 8.16 -21.08
N THR A 167 -4.44 9.45 -20.89
CA THR A 167 -5.57 10.14 -21.54
C THR A 167 -5.59 9.95 -23.06
N SER A 168 -4.41 9.99 -23.70
CA SER A 168 -4.27 9.82 -25.16
C SER A 168 -4.19 8.36 -25.60
N LYS A 169 -4.09 7.40 -24.66
CA LYS A 169 -3.90 5.98 -24.96
C LYS A 169 -5.26 5.28 -25.06
N SER A 170 -5.61 4.88 -26.28
CA SER A 170 -6.88 4.18 -26.55
C SER A 170 -7.04 2.92 -25.68
N GLY A 171 -8.22 2.77 -25.08
CA GLY A 171 -8.58 1.65 -24.21
C GLY A 171 -7.93 1.64 -22.82
N ALA A 172 -7.07 2.61 -22.47
CA ALA A 172 -6.43 2.65 -21.16
C ALA A 172 -7.46 2.76 -20.02
N MET A 173 -8.45 3.63 -20.17
CA MET A 173 -9.56 3.78 -19.21
C MET A 173 -10.28 2.45 -18.95
N GLY A 174 -10.62 1.72 -20.02
CA GLY A 174 -11.30 0.43 -19.91
C GLY A 174 -10.47 -0.59 -19.13
N ARG A 175 -9.18 -0.71 -19.43
CA ARG A 175 -8.27 -1.64 -18.75
C ARG A 175 -8.06 -1.30 -17.27
N ILE A 176 -8.04 -0.01 -16.92
CA ILE A 176 -7.96 0.43 -15.52
C ILE A 176 -9.28 0.12 -14.80
N ARG A 177 -10.42 0.49 -15.40
CA ARG A 177 -11.76 0.20 -14.87
C ARG A 177 -11.98 -1.29 -14.61
N GLU A 178 -11.53 -2.16 -15.50
CA GLU A 178 -11.64 -3.62 -15.36
C GLU A 178 -10.85 -4.19 -14.17
N ARG A 179 -9.83 -3.47 -13.71
CA ARG A 179 -8.93 -3.91 -12.63
C ARG A 179 -9.24 -3.28 -11.29
N ILE A 180 -9.85 -2.10 -11.27
CA ILE A 180 -10.29 -1.47 -10.03
C ILE A 180 -11.47 -2.27 -9.47
N ASN A 181 -11.31 -2.82 -8.26
CA ASN A 181 -12.41 -3.46 -7.56
C ASN A 181 -13.38 -2.39 -7.04
N ARG A 182 -14.56 -2.29 -7.68
CA ARG A 182 -15.62 -1.35 -7.30
C ARG A 182 -16.05 -1.49 -5.83
N GLU A 183 -16.14 -2.71 -5.32
CA GLU A 183 -16.59 -2.93 -3.93
C GLU A 183 -15.63 -2.28 -2.93
N TYR A 184 -14.33 -2.24 -3.25
CA TYR A 184 -13.34 -1.61 -2.37
C TYR A 184 -13.45 -0.09 -2.43
N LEU A 185 -13.75 0.49 -3.60
CA LEU A 185 -13.99 1.92 -3.76
C LEU A 185 -15.23 2.35 -3.00
N ASP A 186 -16.36 1.67 -3.26
CA ASP A 186 -17.63 1.95 -2.62
C ASP A 186 -17.49 1.88 -1.08
N ALA A 187 -16.69 0.93 -0.56
CA ALA A 187 -16.48 0.75 0.88
C ALA A 187 -15.60 1.83 1.54
N VAL A 188 -14.69 2.48 0.80
CA VAL A 188 -13.83 3.56 1.36
C VAL A 188 -14.31 4.96 1.00
N GLN A 189 -15.28 5.09 0.09
CA GLN A 189 -15.71 6.35 -0.51
C GLN A 189 -16.09 7.41 0.52
N GLU A 190 -17.08 7.14 1.37
CA GLU A 190 -17.58 8.10 2.36
C GLU A 190 -16.48 8.50 3.35
N LEU A 191 -15.65 7.54 3.77
CA LEU A 191 -14.59 7.78 4.74
C LEU A 191 -13.43 8.62 4.16
N VAL A 192 -13.06 8.36 2.90
CA VAL A 192 -11.91 9.02 2.25
C VAL A 192 -12.30 10.33 1.61
N TRP A 193 -13.48 10.42 0.98
CA TRP A 193 -13.88 11.53 0.13
C TRP A 193 -15.09 12.30 0.64
N GLY A 194 -15.82 11.76 1.61
CA GLY A 194 -17.05 12.33 2.15
C GLY A 194 -18.30 11.89 1.39
N ASP A 195 -18.24 11.87 0.05
CA ASP A 195 -19.34 11.43 -0.81
C ASP A 195 -18.85 10.96 -2.19
N ALA A 196 -19.77 10.41 -2.99
CA ALA A 196 -19.48 9.91 -4.34
C ALA A 196 -19.11 11.01 -5.34
N GLU A 197 -19.67 12.22 -5.17
CA GLU A 197 -19.43 13.35 -6.07
C GLU A 197 -18.01 13.90 -5.92
N SER A 198 -17.46 13.79 -4.71
CA SER A 198 -16.12 14.23 -4.34
C SER A 198 -15.05 13.15 -4.51
N ASP A 199 -15.43 11.88 -4.74
CA ASP A 199 -14.48 10.80 -4.96
C ASP A 199 -13.86 10.87 -6.36
N LEU A 200 -12.65 11.43 -6.43
CA LEU A 200 -11.94 11.62 -7.69
C LEU A 200 -11.68 10.31 -8.43
N VAL A 201 -11.43 9.21 -7.72
CA VAL A 201 -11.13 7.91 -8.35
C VAL A 201 -12.42 7.32 -8.92
N PHE A 202 -13.51 7.36 -8.15
CA PHE A 202 -14.82 6.92 -8.60
C PHE A 202 -15.27 7.74 -9.81
N GLN A 203 -15.22 9.07 -9.73
CA GLN A 203 -15.61 9.96 -10.83
C GLN A 203 -14.74 9.74 -12.07
N LYS A 204 -13.45 9.48 -11.89
CA LYS A 204 -12.54 9.29 -13.02
C LYS A 204 -12.74 7.95 -13.72
N PHE A 205 -12.85 6.88 -12.96
CA PHE A 205 -12.74 5.52 -13.49
C PHE A 205 -14.05 4.74 -13.48
N LEU A 206 -15.04 5.08 -12.66
CA LEU A 206 -16.25 4.26 -12.45
C LEU A 206 -17.59 4.96 -12.72
N ALA A 207 -17.65 6.30 -12.72
CA ALA A 207 -18.84 7.06 -13.15
C ALA A 207 -19.16 6.83 -14.65
#